data_AF-A0A1G6N7D3-F1
#
_entry.id   AF-A0A1G6N7D3-F1
#
_cell.length_a   1.000
_cell.length_b   1.000
_cell.length_c   1.000
_cell.angle_alpha   90.00
_cell.angle_beta   90.00
_cell.angle_gamma   90.00
#
_symmetry.space_group_name_H-M   'P 1'
#
loop_
_entity.id
_entity.type
_entity.pdbx_description
1 polymer ?
#
loop_
_entity_poly.entity_id
_entity_poly.type
_entity_poly.pdbx_seq_one_letter_code
_entity_poly.pdbx_strand_id
1 'polypeptide(L)'
;MKREKGKLDRQIRRKTEELLKNFWWSISMLEEDMLQVTETFQFEWSECTRNGCWGSVLKLSEEERNQITSIVRALNKLSERERKLLILRYMQVEKLTATEVYEQTLLSESHGRRVKREALHKLAVMLRLF
;
A
#
# COMPACT_ATOMS: atom_id res chain seq x y z
N MET A 1 -6.66 -23.87 19.40
CA MET A 1 -6.31 -22.44 19.54
C MET A 1 -5.10 -21.94 18.73
N LYS A 2 -3.84 -22.36 18.94
CA LYS A 2 -2.69 -21.77 18.18
C LYS A 2 -2.79 -21.93 16.65
N ARG A 3 -3.38 -23.04 16.17
CA ARG A 3 -3.54 -23.33 14.73
C ARG A 3 -4.57 -22.44 14.02
N GLU A 4 -5.62 -21.99 14.71
CA GLU A 4 -6.67 -21.14 14.12
C GLU A 4 -6.22 -19.69 13.99
N LYS A 5 -5.54 -19.16 15.01
CA LYS A 5 -4.96 -17.80 14.97
C LYS A 5 -3.98 -17.62 13.81
N GLY A 6 -3.16 -18.64 13.52
CA GLY A 6 -2.24 -18.62 12.38
C GLY A 6 -2.93 -18.67 11.01
N LYS A 7 -4.11 -19.30 10.91
CA LYS A 7 -4.91 -19.31 9.68
C LYS A 7 -5.55 -17.94 9.43
N LEU A 8 -6.14 -17.34 10.46
CA LEU A 8 -6.77 -16.02 10.38
C LEU A 8 -5.76 -14.93 10.00
N ASP A 9 -4.60 -14.91 10.66
CA ASP A 9 -3.52 -13.95 10.36
C ASP A 9 -3.01 -14.11 8.91
N ARG A 10 -2.92 -15.35 8.41
CA ARG A 10 -2.57 -15.59 6.99
C ARG A 10 -3.64 -15.04 6.04
N GLN A 11 -4.93 -15.18 6.38
CA GLN A 11 -6.03 -14.69 5.57
C GLN A 11 -6.07 -13.15 5.54
N ILE A 12 -5.94 -12.50 6.70
CA ILE A 12 -5.87 -11.03 6.81
C ILE A 12 -4.71 -10.49 5.97
N ARG A 13 -3.54 -11.13 6.06
CA ARG A 13 -2.38 -10.74 5.25
C ARG A 13 -2.66 -10.86 3.76
N ARG A 14 -3.27 -11.96 3.30
CA ARG A 14 -3.65 -12.13 1.89
C ARG A 14 -4.62 -11.04 1.43
N LYS A 15 -5.68 -10.77 2.20
CA LYS A 15 -6.63 -9.68 1.91
C LYS A 15 -5.93 -8.33 1.79
N THR A 16 -4.97 -8.07 2.68
CA THR A 16 -4.20 -6.81 2.65
C THR A 16 -3.30 -6.73 1.42
N GLU A 17 -2.64 -7.83 1.05
CA GLU A 17 -1.81 -7.90 -0.17
C GLU A 17 -2.65 -7.70 -1.45
N GLU A 18 -3.84 -8.30 -1.51
CA GLU A 18 -4.79 -8.11 -2.62
C GLU A 18 -5.27 -6.66 -2.69
N LEU A 19 -5.61 -6.06 -1.55
CA LEU A 19 -5.98 -4.65 -1.47
C LEU A 19 -4.88 -3.73 -2.00
N LEU A 20 -3.61 -3.97 -1.63
CA LEU A 20 -2.49 -3.15 -2.13
C LEU A 20 -2.29 -3.28 -3.64
N LYS A 21 -2.49 -4.48 -4.20
CA LYS A 21 -2.44 -4.69 -5.65
C LYS A 21 -3.59 -3.96 -6.34
N ASN A 22 -4.81 -4.12 -5.85
CA ASN A 22 -6.00 -3.48 -6.44
C ASN A 22 -5.87 -1.96 -6.37
N PHE A 23 -5.39 -1.43 -5.25
CA PHE A 23 -5.07 -0.02 -5.09
C PHE A 23 -4.06 0.48 -6.14
N TRP A 24 -2.99 -0.27 -6.38
CA TRP A 24 -2.02 0.09 -7.42
C TRP A 24 -2.64 0.11 -8.81
N TRP A 25 -3.47 -0.89 -9.13
CA TRP A 25 -4.23 -0.91 -10.38
C TRP A 25 -5.16 0.31 -10.51
N SER A 26 -5.90 0.64 -9.45
CA SER A 26 -6.76 1.84 -9.43
C SER A 26 -5.95 3.13 -9.64
N ILE A 27 -4.74 3.22 -9.07
CA ILE A 27 -3.86 4.39 -9.26
C ILE A 27 -3.27 4.44 -10.66
N SER A 28 -2.90 3.30 -11.25
CA SER A 28 -2.34 3.25 -12.60
C SER A 28 -3.31 3.72 -13.69
N MET A 29 -4.61 3.79 -13.38
CA MET A 29 -5.66 4.34 -14.24
C MET A 29 -5.87 5.85 -14.07
N LEU A 30 -5.22 6.46 -13.08
CA LEU A 30 -5.27 7.91 -12.86
C LEU A 30 -4.29 8.60 -13.80
N GLU A 31 -4.53 9.88 -14.08
CA GLU A 31 -3.55 10.72 -14.76
C GLU A 31 -2.24 10.81 -13.95
N GLU A 32 -1.12 10.85 -14.66
CA GLU A 32 0.25 10.62 -14.15
C GLU A 32 0.67 11.58 -13.01
N ASP A 33 0.00 12.71 -12.90
CA ASP A 33 0.29 13.81 -11.98
C ASP A 33 -0.64 13.86 -10.75
N MET A 34 -1.65 12.98 -10.66
CA MET A 34 -2.68 13.05 -9.61
C MET A 34 -2.21 12.56 -8.24
N LEU A 35 -1.39 11.50 -8.21
CA LEU A 35 -0.83 10.93 -7.00
C LEU A 35 0.62 10.57 -7.20
N GLN A 36 1.50 11.20 -6.44
CA GLN A 36 2.93 11.03 -6.55
C GLN A 36 3.50 10.31 -5.34
N VAL A 37 4.59 9.57 -5.56
CA VAL A 37 5.39 8.97 -4.49
C VAL A 37 6.67 9.79 -4.35
N THR A 38 6.89 10.37 -3.17
CA THR A 38 8.10 11.14 -2.87
C THR A 38 9.33 10.24 -2.74
N GLU A 39 10.52 10.85 -2.69
CA GLU A 39 11.78 10.13 -2.42
C GLU A 39 11.76 9.36 -1.08
N THR A 40 10.98 9.85 -0.10
CA THR A 40 10.78 9.21 1.21
C THR A 40 9.58 8.25 1.23
N PHE A 41 9.15 7.81 0.04
CA PHE A 41 8.08 6.83 -0.15
C PHE A 41 6.77 7.25 0.51
N GLN A 42 6.47 8.56 0.54
CA GLN A 42 5.17 9.09 0.94
C GLN A 42 4.30 9.36 -0.29
N PHE A 43 3.01 9.11 -0.14
CA PHE A 43 2.01 9.42 -1.15
C PHE A 43 1.53 10.86 -0.98
N GLU A 44 1.65 11.66 -2.03
CA GLU A 44 1.19 13.05 -2.07
C GLU A 44 0.18 13.26 -3.18
N TRP A 45 -0.96 13.83 -2.79
CA TRP A 45 -2.00 14.27 -3.73
C TRP A 45 -1.59 15.58 -4.38
N SER A 46 -1.85 15.71 -5.69
CA SER A 46 -1.77 16.98 -6.39
C SER A 46 -2.69 18.03 -5.77
N GLU A 47 -2.40 19.32 -5.98
CA GLU A 47 -3.22 20.42 -5.45
C GLU A 47 -4.67 20.35 -5.93
N CYS A 48 -4.87 19.99 -7.21
CA CYS A 48 -6.17 19.77 -7.81
C CYS A 48 -6.98 18.71 -7.04
N THR A 49 -6.32 17.59 -6.70
CA THR A 49 -6.94 16.48 -5.97
C THR A 49 -7.25 16.85 -4.51
N ARG A 50 -6.36 17.61 -3.84
CA ARG A 50 -6.60 18.12 -2.48
C ARG A 50 -7.82 19.03 -2.41
N ASN A 51 -8.07 19.82 -3.45
CA ASN A 51 -9.19 20.76 -3.52
C ASN A 51 -10.52 20.10 -3.93
N GLY A 52 -10.59 18.77 -4.00
CA GLY A 52 -11.84 18.06 -4.25
C GLY A 52 -12.20 17.92 -5.73
N CYS A 53 -11.29 18.25 -6.64
CA CYS A 53 -11.49 18.20 -8.10
C CYS A 53 -11.57 16.77 -8.69
N TRP A 54 -11.79 15.77 -7.83
CA TRP A 54 -11.87 14.37 -8.20
C TRP A 54 -12.90 14.09 -9.30
N GLY A 55 -14.04 14.80 -9.27
CA GLY A 55 -15.17 14.55 -10.19
C GLY A 55 -14.96 15.01 -11.62
N SER A 56 -14.07 15.98 -11.85
CA SER A 56 -13.72 16.50 -13.17
C SER A 56 -12.53 15.77 -13.80
N VAL A 57 -11.68 15.14 -12.98
CA VAL A 57 -10.44 14.49 -13.44
C VAL A 57 -10.57 12.95 -13.47
N LEU A 58 -11.44 12.36 -12.63
CA LEU A 58 -11.52 10.92 -12.46
C LEU A 58 -12.96 10.40 -12.53
N LYS A 59 -13.19 9.36 -13.35
CA LYS A 59 -14.46 8.60 -13.41
C LYS A 59 -14.63 7.64 -12.22
N LEU A 60 -14.15 8.01 -11.05
CA LEU A 60 -14.26 7.20 -9.83
C LEU A 60 -15.54 7.54 -9.07
N SER A 61 -16.19 6.51 -8.53
CA SER A 61 -17.28 6.67 -7.56
C SER A 61 -16.79 7.33 -6.26
N GLU A 62 -17.72 7.85 -5.46
CA GLU A 62 -17.39 8.38 -4.12
C GLU A 62 -16.77 7.31 -3.21
N GLU A 63 -17.26 6.08 -3.29
CA GLU A 63 -16.74 4.95 -2.53
C GLU A 63 -15.27 4.64 -2.87
N GLU A 64 -14.94 4.58 -4.17
CA GLU A 64 -13.57 4.36 -4.63
C GLU A 64 -12.63 5.48 -4.17
N ARG A 65 -13.09 6.75 -4.23
CA ARG A 65 -12.31 7.90 -3.75
C ARG A 65 -12.04 7.82 -2.26
N ASN A 66 -13.04 7.46 -1.46
CA ASN A 66 -12.91 7.27 -0.02
C ASN A 66 -11.98 6.11 0.33
N GLN A 67 -12.07 5.01 -0.41
CA GLN A 67 -11.22 3.84 -0.24
C GLN A 67 -9.76 4.18 -0.54
N ILE A 68 -9.47 4.76 -1.71
CA ILE A 68 -8.11 5.16 -2.12
C ILE A 68 -7.52 6.15 -1.11
N THR A 69 -8.29 7.17 -0.70
CA THR A 69 -7.85 8.16 0.29
C THR A 69 -7.51 7.51 1.62
N SER A 70 -8.31 6.54 2.07
CA SER A 70 -8.07 5.80 3.32
C SER A 70 -6.80 4.96 3.24
N ILE A 71 -6.55 4.32 2.09
CA ILE A 71 -5.34 3.53 1.85
C ILE A 71 -4.09 4.41 1.83
N VAL A 72 -4.11 5.54 1.11
CA VAL A 72 -3.01 6.51 1.09
C VAL A 72 -2.68 7.01 2.50
N ARG A 73 -3.70 7.39 3.28
CA ARG A 73 -3.51 7.81 4.68
C ARG A 73 -2.92 6.70 5.54
N ALA A 74 -3.34 5.45 5.34
CA ALA A 74 -2.82 4.32 6.10
C ALA A 74 -1.35 4.02 5.73
N LEU A 75 -1.01 4.06 4.43
CA LEU A 75 0.36 3.91 3.95
C LEU A 75 1.27 4.98 4.53
N ASN A 76 0.86 6.26 4.49
CA ASN A 76 1.66 7.37 5.01
C ASN A 76 1.91 7.30 6.53
N LYS A 77 1.07 6.58 7.30
CA LYS A 77 1.26 6.33 8.74
C LYS A 77 2.30 5.25 9.05
N LEU A 78 2.69 4.42 8.08
CA LEU A 78 3.76 3.46 8.26
C LEU A 78 5.11 4.19 8.34
N SER A 79 6.13 3.53 8.92
CA SER A 79 7.50 4.05 8.85
C SER A 79 8.00 4.09 7.40
N GLU A 80 8.94 4.97 7.08
CA GLU A 80 9.54 5.06 5.74
C GLU A 80 10.02 3.70 5.22
N ARG A 81 10.70 2.94 6.08
CA ARG A 81 11.18 1.59 5.76
C ARG A 81 10.06 0.62 5.38
N GLU A 82 8.94 0.68 6.09
CA GLU A 82 7.76 -0.16 5.81
C GLU A 82 7.08 0.29 4.52
N ARG A 83 6.93 1.61 4.28
CA ARG A 83 6.38 2.15 3.04
C ARG A 83 7.22 1.74 1.84
N LYS A 84 8.53 1.99 1.90
CA LYS A 84 9.49 1.59 0.86
C LYS A 84 9.33 0.12 0.49
N LEU A 85 9.34 -0.77 1.49
CA LEU A 85 9.19 -2.20 1.27
C LEU A 85 7.87 -2.54 0.56
N LEU A 86 6.75 -1.97 0.99
CA LEU A 86 5.43 -2.27 0.39
C LEU A 86 5.30 -1.68 -1.02
N ILE A 87 5.77 -0.46 -1.25
CA ILE A 87 5.72 0.20 -2.56
C ILE A 87 6.55 -0.60 -3.56
N LEU A 88 7.82 -0.89 -3.25
CA LEU A 88 8.69 -1.70 -4.12
C LEU A 88 8.11 -3.09 -4.40
N ARG A 89 7.37 -3.68 -3.45
CA ARG A 89 6.83 -5.03 -3.60
C ARG A 89 5.50 -5.11 -4.36
N TYR A 90 4.65 -4.09 -4.24
CA TYR A 90 3.25 -4.16 -4.71
C TYR A 90 2.85 -3.07 -5.69
N MET A 91 3.63 -2.00 -5.79
CA MET A 91 3.26 -0.76 -6.46
C MET A 91 4.33 -0.37 -7.48
N GLN A 92 4.71 -1.35 -8.32
CA GLN A 92 5.65 -1.17 -9.42
C GLN A 92 5.13 -1.86 -10.67
N VAL A 93 5.46 -1.30 -11.83
CA VAL A 93 5.17 -1.90 -13.14
C VAL A 93 5.98 -3.19 -13.31
N GLU A 94 7.28 -3.11 -13.00
CA GLU A 94 8.16 -4.27 -12.99
C GLU A 94 8.13 -4.97 -11.63
N LYS A 95 7.83 -6.27 -11.63
CA LYS A 95 7.75 -7.04 -10.38
C LYS A 95 9.16 -7.44 -9.93
N LEU A 96 9.69 -6.72 -8.96
CA LEU A 96 10.87 -7.14 -8.23
C LEU A 96 10.60 -8.44 -7.46
N THR A 97 11.57 -9.34 -7.47
CA THR A 97 11.62 -10.52 -6.60
C THR A 97 11.69 -10.09 -5.12
N ALA A 98 11.38 -11.00 -4.20
CA ALA A 98 11.47 -10.68 -2.77
C ALA A 98 12.90 -10.33 -2.36
N THR A 99 13.89 -10.98 -2.97
CA THR A 99 15.32 -10.75 -2.71
C THR A 99 15.73 -9.35 -3.15
N GLU A 100 15.39 -8.93 -4.37
CA GLU A 100 15.69 -7.58 -4.87
C GLU A 100 15.04 -6.49 -4.01
N VAL A 101 13.79 -6.68 -3.57
CA VAL A 101 13.14 -5.73 -2.65
C VAL A 101 13.90 -5.61 -1.33
N TYR A 102 14.38 -6.73 -0.78
CA TYR A 102 15.13 -6.72 0.47
C TYR A 102 16.51 -6.09 0.32
N GLU A 103 17.19 -6.33 -0.79
CA GLU A 103 18.46 -5.67 -1.13
C GLU A 103 18.27 -4.15 -1.25
N GLN A 104 17.27 -3.69 -2.00
CA GLN A 104 16.98 -2.25 -2.14
C GLN A 104 16.53 -1.58 -0.83
N THR A 105 16.03 -2.36 0.12
CA THR A 105 15.66 -1.87 1.46
C THR A 105 16.76 -2.06 2.50
N LEU A 106 17.94 -2.59 2.11
CA LEU A 106 19.05 -2.91 2.99
C LEU A 106 18.65 -3.83 4.16
N LEU A 107 17.76 -4.79 3.86
CA LEU A 107 17.24 -5.78 4.80
C LEU A 107 17.77 -7.17 4.46
N SER A 108 18.14 -7.94 5.48
CA SER A 108 18.29 -9.38 5.31
C SER A 108 16.92 -10.01 5.04
N GLU A 109 16.87 -11.18 4.40
CA GLU A 109 15.57 -11.82 4.09
C GLU A 109 14.70 -12.07 5.33
N SER A 110 15.31 -12.52 6.43
CA SER A 110 14.58 -12.82 7.67
C SER A 110 13.98 -11.55 8.27
N HIS A 111 14.74 -10.46 8.26
CA HIS A 111 14.29 -9.15 8.72
C HIS A 111 13.25 -8.56 7.77
N GLY A 112 13.46 -8.62 6.45
CA GLY A 112 12.52 -8.18 5.43
C GLY A 112 11.17 -8.89 5.52
N ARG A 113 11.17 -10.23 5.67
CA ARG A 113 9.94 -11.01 5.91
C ARG A 113 9.20 -10.55 7.16
N ARG A 114 9.93 -10.21 8.24
CA ARG A 114 9.35 -9.73 9.50
C ARG A 114 8.75 -8.34 9.34
N VAL A 115 9.50 -7.39 8.80
CA VAL A 115 9.06 -6.00 8.56
C VAL A 115 7.83 -5.99 7.65
N LYS A 116 7.86 -6.76 6.56
CA LYS A 116 6.71 -6.95 5.68
C LYS A 116 5.47 -7.41 6.43
N ARG A 117 5.61 -8.45 7.27
CA ARG A 117 4.50 -9.01 8.05
C ARG A 117 3.91 -7.98 9.01
N GLU A 118 4.78 -7.23 9.69
CA GLU A 118 4.37 -6.17 10.63
C GLU A 118 3.67 -5.02 9.91
N ALA A 119 4.20 -4.58 8.77
CA ALA A 119 3.59 -3.53 7.93
C ALA A 119 2.20 -3.93 7.43
N LEU A 120 2.04 -5.15 6.90
CA LEU A 120 0.75 -5.67 6.45
C LEU A 120 -0.26 -5.75 7.61
N HIS A 121 0.18 -6.19 8.78
CA HIS A 121 -0.69 -6.25 9.96
C HIS A 121 -1.12 -4.85 10.42
N LYS A 122 -0.19 -3.88 10.46
CA LYS A 122 -0.51 -2.47 10.77
C LYS A 122 -1.54 -1.91 9.81
N LEU A 123 -1.38 -2.13 8.50
CA LEU A 123 -2.35 -1.71 7.50
C LEU A 123 -3.72 -2.36 7.72
N ALA A 124 -3.75 -3.68 7.94
CA ALA A 124 -5.00 -4.38 8.19
C ALA A 124 -5.78 -3.82 9.39
N VAL A 125 -5.07 -3.43 10.45
CA VAL A 125 -5.68 -2.78 11.62
C VAL A 125 -6.20 -1.38 11.28
N MET A 126 -5.39 -0.56 10.60
CA MET A 126 -5.80 0.80 10.19
C MET A 126 -7.00 0.80 9.24
N LEU A 127 -7.09 -0.22 8.38
CA LEU A 127 -8.13 -0.38 7.36
C LEU A 127 -9.27 -1.32 7.79
N ARG A 128 -9.24 -1.85 9.01
CA ARG A 128 -10.27 -2.74 9.59
C ARG A 128 -10.58 -3.98 8.74
N LEU A 129 -9.54 -4.69 8.27
CA LEU A 129 -9.65 -5.84 7.34
C LEU A 129 -9.86 -7.22 8.02
N PHE A 130 -10.41 -7.26 9.22
CA PHE A 130 -10.55 -8.48 10.05
C PHE A 130 -11.99 -8.96 10.13
#